data_AF-A0A453CTX9-F1
#
_entry.id   AF-A0A453CTX9-F1
#
_cell.length_a   1.000
_cell.length_b   1.000
_cell.length_c   1.000
_cell.angle_alpha   90.00
_cell.angle_beta   90.00
_cell.angle_gamma   90.00
#
_symmetry.space_group_name_H-M   'P 1'
#
loop_
_entity.id
_entity.type
_entity.pdbx_description
1 polymer ?
#
loop_
_entity_poly.entity_id
_entity_poly.type
_entity_poly.pdbx_seq_one_letter_code
_entity_poly.pdbx_strand_id
1 'polypeptide(L)'
;MAVSSKQAHACVVLVVLCIAARTAAAWGRIDDRLEVNWGRGSHGTVSADGQVISLSLDRNSGSGFRSRDTYLYARIDLQIKLAPGNSAGTVTTCYVRYSCPYPF
;
A
#
# COMPACT_ATOMS: atom_id res chain seq x y z
N MET A 1 17.77 39.23 17.51
CA MET A 1 18.34 38.89 16.18
C MET A 1 17.28 39.20 15.13
N ALA A 2 17.41 40.31 14.41
CA ALA A 2 16.45 40.70 13.37
C ALA A 2 16.86 40.06 12.04
N VAL A 3 16.00 39.22 11.47
CA VAL A 3 16.19 38.63 10.14
C VAL A 3 15.92 39.73 9.10
N SER A 4 16.87 39.94 8.18
CA SER A 4 16.74 40.93 7.09
C SER A 4 15.59 40.56 6.15
N SER A 5 14.87 41.54 5.58
CA SER A 5 13.68 41.29 4.74
C SER A 5 13.97 40.34 3.55
N LYS A 6 15.19 40.40 3.00
CA LYS A 6 15.64 39.49 1.94
C LYS A 6 15.80 38.04 2.43
N GLN A 7 16.29 37.86 3.66
CA GLN A 7 16.36 36.55 4.32
C GLN A 7 14.96 36.03 4.67
N ALA A 8 14.02 36.90 5.05
CA ALA A 8 12.64 36.51 5.30
C ALA A 8 11.95 35.98 4.02
N HIS A 9 12.15 36.63 2.88
CA HIS A 9 11.59 36.16 1.60
C HIS A 9 12.22 34.85 1.14
N ALA A 10 13.54 34.70 1.29
CA ALA A 10 14.23 33.44 1.00
C ALA A 10 13.70 32.28 1.86
N CYS A 11 13.46 32.51 3.16
CA CYS A 11 12.85 31.52 4.04
C CYS A 11 11.42 31.15 3.63
N VAL A 12 10.59 32.14 3.26
CA VAL A 12 9.22 31.87 2.79
C VAL A 12 9.24 31.05 1.50
N VAL A 13 10.10 31.39 0.53
CA VAL A 13 10.24 30.63 -0.73
C VAL A 13 10.71 29.20 -0.45
N LEU A 14 11.70 29.01 0.43
CA LEU A 14 12.19 27.68 0.81
C LEU A 14 11.09 26.84 1.48
N VAL A 15 10.30 27.44 2.38
CA VAL A 15 9.17 26.76 3.04
C VAL A 15 8.11 26.35 2.01
N VAL A 16 7.75 27.23 1.07
CA VAL A 16 6.79 26.92 0.00
C VAL A 16 7.32 25.79 -0.90
N LEU A 17 8.61 25.81 -1.27
CA LEU A 17 9.23 24.77 -2.10
C LEU A 17 9.25 23.40 -1.38
N CYS A 18 9.54 23.40 -0.08
CA CYS A 18 9.50 22.20 0.75
C CYS A 18 8.08 21.61 0.83
N ILE A 19 7.05 22.45 0.97
CA ILE A 19 5.65 21.99 1.01
C ILE A 19 5.24 21.39 -0.34
N ALA A 20 5.59 22.04 -1.45
CA ALA A 20 5.31 21.55 -2.80
C ALA A 20 6.03 20.21 -3.11
N ALA A 21 7.25 20.02 -2.60
CA ALA A 21 7.97 18.75 -2.76
C ALA A 21 7.28 17.58 -2.01
N ARG A 22 6.54 17.85 -0.93
CA ARG A 22 5.82 16.80 -0.17
C ARG A 22 4.59 16.27 -0.90
N THR A 23 3.91 17.09 -1.69
CA THR A 23 2.69 16.67 -2.40
C THR A 23 2.99 15.78 -3.61
N ALA A 24 4.20 15.87 -4.19
CA ALA A 24 4.65 15.00 -5.28
C ALA A 24 4.99 13.57 -4.83
N ALA A 25 5.26 13.35 -3.54
CA ALA A 25 5.63 12.05 -2.98
C ALA A 25 4.43 11.24 -2.45
N ALA A 26 3.22 11.80 -2.45
CA ALA A 26 2.02 11.15 -1.93
C ALA A 26 1.26 10.38 -3.02
N TRP A 27 1.93 9.43 -3.68
CA TRP A 27 1.17 8.29 -4.20
C TRP A 27 0.72 7.51 -2.95
N GLY A 28 -0.60 7.40 -2.74
CA GLY A 28 -1.14 6.76 -1.53
C GLY A 28 -0.53 5.37 -1.34
N ARG A 29 0.03 5.10 -0.15
CA ARG A 29 0.71 3.83 0.09
C ARG A 29 -0.33 2.71 0.06
N ILE A 30 0.03 1.58 -0.53
CA ILE A 30 -0.89 0.44 -0.60
C ILE A 30 -1.15 -0.13 0.80
N ASP A 31 -0.15 -0.04 1.67
CA ASP A 31 -0.19 -0.51 3.04
C ASP A 31 -0.92 0.44 4.00
N ASP A 32 -1.52 1.53 3.51
CA ASP A 32 -2.50 2.34 4.25
C ASP A 32 -3.90 1.70 4.18
N ARG A 33 -4.25 1.06 3.06
CA ARG A 33 -5.58 0.49 2.81
C ARG A 33 -5.64 -1.02 2.85
N LEU A 34 -4.55 -1.68 2.48
CA LEU A 34 -4.43 -3.13 2.45
C LEU A 34 -3.46 -3.60 3.52
N GLU A 35 -3.75 -4.76 4.09
CA GLU A 35 -2.85 -5.43 5.01
C GLU A 35 -2.68 -6.90 4.64
N VAL A 36 -1.47 -7.41 4.88
CA VAL A 36 -1.22 -8.86 4.81
C VAL A 36 -1.90 -9.51 6.02
N ASN A 37 -2.97 -10.27 5.78
CA ASN A 37 -3.76 -10.94 6.80
C ASN A 37 -3.34 -12.41 7.01
N TRP A 38 -2.57 -12.99 6.09
CA TRP A 38 -2.01 -14.33 6.22
C TRP A 38 -0.57 -14.37 5.71
N GLY A 39 0.32 -15.02 6.46
CA GLY A 39 1.74 -15.15 6.10
C GLY A 39 2.58 -13.88 6.33
N ARG A 40 2.11 -12.94 7.15
CA ARG A 40 2.84 -11.69 7.44
C ARG A 40 4.21 -11.97 8.06
N GLY A 41 5.26 -11.40 7.47
CA GLY A 41 6.64 -11.54 7.94
C GLY A 41 7.36 -12.79 7.42
N SER A 42 6.65 -13.69 6.74
CA SER A 42 7.24 -14.82 6.01
C SER A 42 6.89 -14.72 4.52
N HIS A 43 5.70 -15.20 4.13
CA HIS A 43 5.29 -15.32 2.73
C HIS A 43 4.64 -14.06 2.17
N GLY A 44 4.15 -13.17 3.04
CA GLY A 44 3.56 -11.89 2.69
C GLY A 44 4.37 -10.74 3.29
N THR A 45 4.88 -9.86 2.43
CA THR A 45 5.70 -8.71 2.81
C THR A 45 5.22 -7.44 2.14
N VAL A 46 5.56 -6.31 2.75
CA VAL A 46 5.31 -4.97 2.21
C VAL A 46 6.68 -4.36 1.92
N SER A 47 6.83 -3.75 0.74
CA SER A 47 8.05 -3.02 0.39
C SER A 47 8.30 -1.86 1.36
N ALA A 48 9.55 -1.42 1.50
CA ALA A 48 9.91 -0.35 2.44
C ALA A 48 9.19 0.97 2.16
N ASP A 49 8.90 1.26 0.89
CA ASP A 49 8.13 2.42 0.45
C ASP A 49 6.60 2.28 0.65
N GLY A 50 6.12 1.09 1.07
CA GLY A 50 4.71 0.81 1.30
C GLY A 50 3.86 0.72 0.03
N GLN A 51 4.46 0.66 -1.16
CA GLN A 51 3.71 0.69 -2.41
C GLN A 51 3.38 -0.70 -2.97
N VAL A 52 4.15 -1.73 -2.60
CA VAL A 52 4.00 -3.08 -3.15
C VAL A 52 3.79 -4.09 -2.02
N ILE A 53 2.73 -4.87 -2.14
CA ILE A 53 2.54 -6.09 -1.35
C ILE A 53 3.05 -7.27 -2.19
N SER A 54 4.02 -7.99 -1.65
CA SER A 54 4.53 -9.22 -2.25
C SER A 54 3.93 -10.42 -1.55
N LEU A 55 3.40 -11.34 -2.35
CA LEU A 55 2.85 -12.61 -1.90
C LEU A 55 3.68 -13.75 -2.47
N SER A 56 3.92 -14.76 -1.66
CA SER A 56 4.56 -16.02 -2.05
C SER A 56 3.76 -17.22 -1.56
N LEU A 57 4.04 -18.35 -2.18
CA LEU A 57 3.46 -19.65 -1.90
C LEU A 57 4.58 -20.67 -2.00
N ASP A 58 4.69 -21.53 -1.00
CA ASP A 58 5.54 -22.71 -1.04
C ASP A 58 4.78 -23.95 -0.57
N ARG A 59 5.49 -25.04 -0.30
CA ARG A 59 4.89 -26.31 0.16
C ARG A 59 4.29 -26.22 1.56
N ASN A 60 4.73 -25.25 2.37
CA ASN A 60 4.35 -25.14 3.76
C ASN A 60 3.15 -24.20 3.92
N SER A 61 3.11 -23.09 3.19
CA SER A 61 2.04 -22.11 3.29
C SER A 61 1.97 -21.16 2.10
N GLY A 62 0.84 -20.45 2.00
CA GLY A 62 0.65 -19.31 1.11
C GLY A 62 0.68 -17.98 1.85
N SER A 63 0.20 -16.94 1.19
CA SER A 63 0.02 -15.60 1.73
C SER A 63 -1.25 -14.96 1.18
N GLY A 64 -1.76 -13.96 1.89
CA GLY A 64 -2.96 -13.23 1.50
C GLY A 64 -2.98 -11.83 2.06
N PHE A 65 -3.76 -10.96 1.41
CA PHE A 65 -4.06 -9.63 1.90
C PHE A 65 -5.56 -9.40 1.98
N ARG A 66 -5.95 -8.39 2.76
CA ARG A 66 -7.31 -7.90 2.89
C ARG A 66 -7.31 -6.38 2.93
N SER A 67 -8.42 -5.76 2.55
CA SER A 67 -8.69 -4.38 2.93
C SER A 67 -8.84 -4.26 4.45
N ARG A 68 -8.33 -3.17 5.02
CA ARG A 68 -8.54 -2.86 6.44
C ARG A 68 -9.99 -2.52 6.75
N ASP A 69 -10.62 -1.77 5.85
CA ASP A 69 -12.02 -1.38 5.97
C ASP A 69 -12.92 -2.25 5.09
N THR A 70 -14.22 -2.13 5.36
CA THR A 70 -15.27 -2.70 4.52
C THR A 70 -15.98 -1.59 3.75
N TYR A 71 -16.39 -1.88 2.53
CA TYR A 71 -16.96 -0.88 1.63
C TYR A 71 -18.26 -1.43 1.03
N LEU A 72 -19.31 -0.59 1.03
CA LEU A 72 -20.55 -0.89 0.31
C LEU A 72 -20.39 -0.62 -1.20
N TYR A 73 -19.66 0.44 -1.53
CA TYR A 73 -19.27 0.81 -2.89
C TYR A 73 -17.78 1.09 -2.90
N ALA A 74 -17.05 0.51 -3.86
CA ALA A 74 -15.64 0.74 -4.03
C ALA A 74 -15.25 0.66 -5.50
N ARG A 75 -14.25 1.45 -5.87
CA ARG A 75 -13.49 1.26 -7.11
C ARG A 75 -12.13 0.68 -6.71
N ILE A 76 -11.78 -0.45 -7.32
CA ILE A 76 -10.56 -1.20 -7.00
C ILE A 76 -9.73 -1.24 -8.28
N ASP A 77 -8.70 -0.39 -8.34
CA ASP A 77 -7.68 -0.42 -9.39
C ASP A 77 -6.43 -1.07 -8.80
N LEU A 78 -5.98 -2.19 -9.38
CA LEU A 78 -4.81 -2.94 -8.92
C LEU A 78 -3.87 -3.25 -10.08
N GLN A 79 -2.58 -3.02 -9.85
CA GLN A 79 -1.54 -3.50 -10.74
C GLN A 79 -0.98 -4.81 -10.18
N ILE A 80 -1.15 -5.89 -10.93
CA ILE A 80 -0.78 -7.24 -10.48
C ILE A 80 0.36 -7.77 -11.35
N LYS A 81 1.41 -8.28 -10.71
CA LYS A 81 2.46 -9.06 -11.36
C LYS A 81 2.36 -10.52 -10.90
N LEU A 82 2.22 -11.43 -11.86
CA LEU A 82 2.09 -12.85 -11.59
C LEU A 82 3.46 -13.51 -11.34
N ALA A 83 3.42 -14.69 -10.71
CA ALA A 83 4.59 -15.51 -10.47
C ALA A 83 5.29 -15.85 -11.79
N PRO A 84 6.63 -15.73 -11.87
CA PRO A 84 7.38 -16.05 -13.07
C PRO A 84 7.59 -17.57 -13.22
N GLY A 85 7.78 -18.04 -14.45
CA GLY A 85 8.18 -19.42 -14.73
C GLY A 85 7.04 -20.44 -14.69
N ASN A 86 7.32 -21.66 -14.22
CA ASN A 86 6.31 -22.71 -14.09
C ASN A 86 5.42 -22.45 -12.86
N SER A 87 4.16 -22.14 -13.12
CA SER A 87 3.14 -21.92 -12.09
C SER A 87 1.98 -22.93 -12.17
N ALA A 88 2.24 -24.13 -12.70
CA ALA A 88 1.24 -25.19 -12.76
C ALA A 88 0.66 -25.47 -11.35
N GLY A 89 -0.66 -25.44 -11.24
CA GLY A 89 -1.37 -25.66 -9.98
C GLY A 89 -1.36 -24.46 -9.00
N THR A 90 -0.75 -23.32 -9.35
CA THR A 90 -0.79 -22.10 -8.54
C THR A 90 -1.96 -21.23 -8.96
N VAL A 91 -2.66 -20.64 -7.99
CA VAL A 91 -3.74 -19.68 -8.23
C VAL A 91 -3.44 -18.38 -7.50
N THR A 92 -3.46 -17.26 -8.23
CA THR A 92 -3.41 -15.92 -7.66
C THR A 92 -4.79 -15.29 -7.79
N THR A 93 -5.39 -14.87 -6.68
CA THR A 93 -6.76 -14.33 -6.66
C THR A 93 -6.80 -12.92 -6.09
N CYS A 94 -7.64 -12.08 -6.69
CA CYS A 94 -8.11 -10.84 -6.09
C CYS A 94 -9.64 -10.81 -6.20
N TYR A 95 -10.34 -10.75 -5.07
CA TYR A 95 -11.79 -10.86 -5.02
C TYR A 95 -12.38 -10.01 -3.89
N VAL A 96 -13.68 -9.75 -3.99
CA VAL A 96 -14.47 -9.09 -2.93
C VAL A 96 -15.22 -10.15 -2.13
N ARG A 97 -15.19 -10.00 -0.80
CA ARG A 97 -15.92 -10.87 0.12
C ARG A 97 -16.87 -10.05 0.97
N TYR A 98 -18.12 -10.48 1.03
CA TYR A 98 -19.10 -9.99 2.00
C TYR A 98 -18.99 -10.82 3.29
N SER A 99 -18.88 -10.15 4.43
CA SER A 99 -19.08 -10.79 5.73
C SER A 99 -20.53 -10.55 6.16
N CYS A 100 -21.32 -11.61 6.33
CA CYS A 100 -22.60 -11.49 7.02
C CYS A 100 -22.30 -11.24 8.51
N PRO A 101 -22.80 -10.16 9.12
CA PRO A 101 -22.49 -9.82 10.51
C PRO A 101 -23.28 -10.61 11.55
N TYR A 102 -24.19 -11.50 11.15
CA TYR A 102 -25.02 -12.26 12.09
C TYR A 102 -24.59 -13.73 12.16
N PRO A 103 -24.11 -14.21 13.33
CA PRO A 103 -24.02 -15.62 13.61
C PRO A 103 -25.43 -16.13 13.98
N PHE A 104 -25.79 -17.31 13.48
CA PHE A 104 -26.96 -18.03 13.98
C PHE A 104 -26.62 -18.69 15.31
#